data_AF-H8KPU5-F1
#
_entry.id   AF-H8KPU5-F1
#
_cell.length_a   1.000
_cell.length_b   1.000
_cell.length_c   1.000
_cell.angle_alpha   90.00
_cell.angle_beta   90.00
_cell.angle_gamma   90.00
#
_symmetry.space_group_name_H-M   'P 1'
#
loop_
_entity.id
_entity.type
_entity.pdbx_description
1 polymer ?
#
loop_
_entity_poly.entity_id
_entity_poly.type
_entity_poly.pdbx_seq_one_letter_code
_entity_poly.pdbx_strand_id
1 'polypeptide(L)'
;MKRPINQTIPAGLLDGNCELFAHGEDVFATYSGTVYAFKDFPEELINVIKEDMYSHPEAIEALIDHEMVTDDEMLWQYIRCRFGGFDGKPDITYNNSTPTRSYQIEHTEYWECGFRGNCPMEGRLCASIKVKNGYLTPREIEILKLFGDGLLDKEVADKLNISIGTVPSFKKRIQEKTGMVRKTDFTRIAFELNLIQR
;
A
#
# COMPACT_ATOMS: atom_id res chain seq x y z
N MET A 1 -16.66 36.77 3.25
CA MET A 1 -16.24 35.94 4.39
C MET A 1 -15.33 34.84 3.87
N LYS A 2 -14.14 34.65 4.46
CA LYS A 2 -13.34 33.43 4.24
C LYS A 2 -13.93 32.33 5.13
N ARG A 3 -14.43 31.23 4.55
CA ARG A 3 -14.83 30.02 5.27
C ARG A 3 -13.80 28.93 4.98
N PRO A 4 -13.39 28.12 5.96
CA PRO A 4 -12.52 26.98 5.68
C PRO A 4 -13.24 26.03 4.71
N ILE A 5 -12.54 25.64 3.65
CA ILE A 5 -13.02 24.66 2.69
C ILE A 5 -12.69 23.28 3.26
N ASN A 6 -13.68 22.38 3.30
CA ASN A 6 -13.46 21.00 3.65
C ASN A 6 -12.98 20.25 2.39
N GLN A 7 -11.67 20.29 2.15
CA GLN A 7 -11.02 19.63 1.02
C GLN A 7 -9.92 18.73 1.55
N THR A 8 -9.85 17.51 1.02
CA THR A 8 -8.69 16.62 1.22
C THR A 8 -7.57 17.07 0.29
N ILE A 9 -6.41 17.38 0.86
CA ILE A 9 -5.20 17.76 0.13
C ILE A 9 -4.21 16.60 0.28
N PRO A 10 -3.61 16.12 -0.82
CA PRO A 10 -2.54 15.12 -0.76
C PRO A 10 -1.43 15.51 0.22
N ALA A 11 -0.88 14.51 0.91
CA ALA A 11 0.14 14.72 1.91
C ALA A 11 1.40 15.34 1.29
N GLY A 12 2.06 16.21 2.04
CA GLY A 12 3.27 16.89 1.61
C GLY A 12 3.07 18.00 0.59
N LEU A 13 1.85 18.28 0.11
CA LEU A 13 1.61 19.46 -0.73
C LEU A 13 1.56 20.77 0.06
N LEU A 14 1.06 20.74 1.29
CA LEU A 14 0.91 21.94 2.14
C LEU A 14 1.35 21.71 3.60
N ASP A 15 1.93 20.56 3.91
CA ASP A 15 2.38 20.18 5.24
C ASP A 15 3.76 19.47 5.19
N GLY A 16 4.27 19.09 6.35
CA GLY A 16 5.53 18.35 6.48
C GLY A 16 5.38 16.83 6.37
N ASN A 17 4.20 16.32 6.03
CA ASN A 17 4.04 14.89 5.76
C ASN A 17 4.64 14.56 4.38
N CYS A 18 4.81 13.28 4.10
CA CYS A 18 5.25 12.79 2.80
C CYS A 18 4.25 11.78 2.25
N GLU A 19 3.97 11.87 0.95
CA GLU A 19 3.41 10.78 0.16
C GLU A 19 4.43 10.41 -0.90
N LEU A 20 4.78 9.14 -0.93
CA LEU A 20 5.66 8.50 -1.90
C LEU A 20 4.77 7.91 -3.00
N PHE A 21 5.24 7.92 -4.24
CA PHE A 21 4.47 7.33 -5.34
C PHE A 21 5.35 6.97 -6.52
N ALA A 22 4.89 6.02 -7.33
CA ALA A 22 5.52 5.67 -8.60
C ALA A 22 4.82 6.38 -9.76
N HIS A 23 5.60 6.91 -10.70
CA HIS A 23 5.07 7.45 -11.96
C HIS A 23 6.02 7.16 -13.12
N GLY A 24 5.50 6.53 -14.18
CA GLY A 24 6.34 6.02 -15.26
C GLY A 24 7.29 4.93 -14.74
N GLU A 25 8.59 5.14 -14.90
CA GLU A 25 9.64 4.20 -14.50
C GLU A 25 10.39 4.65 -13.23
N ASP A 26 9.90 5.64 -12.50
CA ASP A 26 10.60 6.20 -11.33
C ASP A 26 9.66 6.41 -10.13
N VAL A 27 10.24 6.71 -8.97
CA VAL A 27 9.54 7.04 -7.72
C VAL A 27 9.78 8.50 -7.32
N PHE A 28 8.77 9.07 -6.69
CA PHE A 28 8.69 10.48 -6.32
C PHE A 28 8.16 10.63 -4.90
N ALA A 29 8.34 11.83 -4.36
CA ALA A 29 7.80 12.22 -3.05
C ALA A 29 7.15 13.60 -3.14
N THR A 30 5.89 13.75 -2.70
CA THR A 30 5.35 15.06 -2.32
C THR A 30 5.73 15.32 -0.88
N TYR A 31 6.50 16.38 -0.63
CA TYR A 31 6.98 16.72 0.71
C TYR A 31 7.21 18.22 0.83
N SER A 32 6.67 18.85 1.89
CA SER A 32 6.88 20.27 2.19
C SER A 32 6.65 21.22 0.99
N GLY A 33 5.61 20.95 0.20
CA GLY A 33 5.20 21.74 -0.96
C GLY A 33 6.00 21.51 -2.23
N THR A 34 6.87 20.50 -2.26
CA THR A 34 7.74 20.17 -3.40
C THR A 34 7.53 18.73 -3.83
N VAL A 35 7.63 18.47 -5.13
CA VAL A 35 7.73 17.10 -5.68
C VAL A 35 9.21 16.81 -5.91
N TYR A 36 9.75 15.82 -5.21
CA TYR A 36 11.12 15.37 -5.34
C TYR A 36 11.18 14.13 -6.25
N ALA A 37 12.16 14.09 -7.15
CA ALA A 37 12.58 12.87 -7.81
C ALA A 37 13.49 12.08 -6.88
N PHE A 38 13.55 10.74 -7.01
CA PHE A 38 14.30 9.86 -6.10
C PHE A 38 15.72 10.34 -5.76
N LYS A 39 16.49 10.72 -6.78
CA LYS A 39 17.87 11.22 -6.63
C LYS A 39 18.02 12.49 -5.76
N ASP A 40 16.94 13.24 -5.61
CA ASP A 40 16.88 14.52 -4.90
C ASP A 40 16.09 14.40 -3.59
N PHE A 41 15.79 13.18 -3.12
CA PHE A 41 15.05 12.98 -1.88
C PHE A 41 15.79 13.63 -0.68
N PRO A 42 15.08 14.36 0.18
CA PRO A 42 15.63 14.87 1.43
C PRO A 42 16.20 13.76 2.31
N GLU A 43 17.33 14.03 2.97
CA GLU A 43 18.07 13.04 3.77
C GLU A 43 17.21 12.47 4.92
N GLU A 44 16.34 13.28 5.51
CA GLU A 44 15.41 12.84 6.54
C GLU A 44 14.42 11.78 6.05
N LEU A 45 13.96 11.86 4.80
CA LEU A 45 13.07 10.87 4.20
C LEU A 45 13.84 9.60 3.87
N ILE A 46 15.04 9.73 3.30
CA ILE A 46 15.92 8.60 3.03
C ILE A 46 16.19 7.82 4.32
N ASN A 47 16.53 8.51 5.41
CA ASN A 47 16.86 7.89 6.68
C ASN A 47 15.69 7.11 7.27
N VAL A 48 14.49 7.69 7.34
CA VAL A 48 13.32 7.00 7.90
C VAL A 48 12.89 5.80 7.05
N ILE A 49 13.00 5.90 5.70
CA ILE A 49 12.68 4.78 4.81
C ILE A 49 13.74 3.67 4.93
N LYS A 50 15.03 4.03 5.04
CA LYS A 50 16.10 3.04 5.27
C LYS A 50 15.92 2.32 6.60
N GLU A 51 15.61 3.05 7.67
CA GLU A 51 15.33 2.45 9.00
C GLU A 51 14.17 1.45 8.91
N ASP A 52 13.08 1.83 8.25
CA ASP A 52 11.93 0.94 8.01
C ASP A 52 12.31 -0.28 7.16
N MET A 53 13.03 -0.08 6.06
CA MET A 53 13.52 -1.15 5.18
C MET A 53 14.38 -2.17 5.94
N TYR A 54 15.34 -1.70 6.76
CA TYR A 54 16.19 -2.59 7.56
C TYR A 54 15.44 -3.28 8.70
N SER A 55 14.30 -2.75 9.13
CA SER A 55 13.43 -3.42 10.12
C SER A 55 12.60 -4.58 9.54
N HIS A 56 12.59 -4.75 8.21
CA HIS A 56 11.87 -5.81 7.50
C HIS A 56 12.86 -6.78 6.80
N PRO A 57 13.44 -7.75 7.53
CA PRO A 57 14.45 -8.65 6.98
C PRO A 57 13.95 -9.47 5.79
N GLU A 58 12.67 -9.84 5.76
CA GLU A 58 12.07 -10.57 4.64
C GLU A 58 12.06 -9.76 3.33
N ALA A 59 11.96 -8.43 3.44
CA ALA A 59 12.03 -7.53 2.31
C ALA A 59 13.46 -7.40 1.81
N ILE A 60 14.44 -7.27 2.72
CA ILE A 60 15.87 -7.26 2.40
C ILE A 60 16.28 -8.54 1.68
N GLU A 61 15.90 -9.70 2.21
CA GLU A 61 16.17 -11.00 1.57
C GLU A 61 15.58 -11.07 0.17
N ALA A 62 14.36 -10.59 -0.04
CA ALA A 62 13.74 -10.55 -1.36
C ALA A 62 14.50 -9.65 -2.34
N LEU A 63 15.02 -8.51 -1.89
CA LEU A 63 15.83 -7.62 -2.72
C LEU A 63 17.16 -8.27 -3.13
N ILE A 64 17.84 -8.93 -2.18
CA ILE A 64 19.12 -9.61 -2.40
C ILE A 64 18.96 -10.82 -3.34
N ASP A 65 17.91 -11.62 -3.16
CA ASP A 65 17.60 -12.76 -4.03
C ASP A 65 17.39 -12.34 -5.50
N HIS A 66 17.08 -11.07 -5.71
CA HIS A 66 16.89 -10.44 -7.03
C HIS A 66 18.07 -9.55 -7.45
N GLU A 67 19.26 -9.83 -6.90
CA GLU A 67 20.55 -9.27 -7.32
C GLU A 67 20.68 -7.75 -7.12
N MET A 68 19.85 -7.15 -6.26
CA MET A 68 20.01 -5.74 -5.85
C MET A 68 21.08 -5.67 -4.76
N VAL A 69 22.14 -4.92 -5.04
CA VAL A 69 23.36 -4.93 -4.22
C VAL A 69 23.75 -3.56 -3.70
N THR A 70 23.19 -2.49 -4.27
CA THR A 70 23.41 -1.12 -3.78
C THR A 70 22.25 -0.64 -2.92
N ASP A 71 22.56 0.19 -1.92
CA ASP A 71 21.56 0.86 -1.09
C ASP A 71 20.49 1.59 -1.92
N ASP A 72 20.89 2.25 -3.00
CA ASP A 72 19.99 3.05 -3.84
C ASP A 72 19.03 2.16 -4.65
N GLU A 73 19.51 1.06 -5.23
CA GLU A 73 18.65 0.07 -5.93
C GLU A 73 17.63 -0.54 -4.97
N MET A 74 18.11 -0.97 -3.79
CA MET A 74 17.28 -1.59 -2.76
C MET A 74 16.22 -0.60 -2.25
N LEU A 75 16.62 0.63 -1.94
CA LEU A 75 15.74 1.67 -1.44
C LEU A 75 14.70 2.06 -2.49
N TRP A 76 15.12 2.28 -3.74
CA TRP A 76 14.22 2.60 -4.84
C TRP A 76 13.16 1.51 -5.03
N GLN A 77 13.59 0.24 -5.07
CA GLN A 77 12.68 -0.87 -5.28
C GLN A 77 11.77 -1.11 -4.08
N TYR A 78 12.27 -0.91 -2.85
CA TYR A 78 11.50 -0.96 -1.62
C TYR A 78 10.39 0.10 -1.64
N ILE A 79 10.73 1.35 -1.98
CA ILE A 79 9.76 2.45 -2.10
C ILE A 79 8.71 2.09 -3.13
N ARG A 80 9.12 1.74 -4.34
CA ARG A 80 8.19 1.37 -5.42
C ARG A 80 7.25 0.25 -4.96
N CYS A 81 7.75 -0.79 -4.30
CA CYS A 81 6.93 -1.93 -3.94
C CYS A 81 5.95 -1.68 -2.78
N ARG A 82 6.25 -0.73 -1.89
CA ARG A 82 5.48 -0.52 -0.65
C ARG A 82 4.67 0.78 -0.59
N PHE A 83 5.07 1.79 -1.36
CA PHE A 83 4.53 3.15 -1.34
C PHE A 83 4.47 3.72 -2.77
N GLY A 84 4.03 2.90 -3.73
CA GLY A 84 4.04 3.25 -5.15
C GLY A 84 2.71 3.80 -5.66
N GLY A 85 1.64 3.65 -4.88
CA GLY A 85 0.34 4.27 -5.12
C GLY A 85 0.35 5.74 -4.73
N PHE A 86 -0.62 6.49 -5.26
CA PHE A 86 -0.81 7.90 -4.95
C PHE A 86 -2.27 8.07 -4.53
N ASP A 87 -2.55 7.91 -3.24
CA ASP A 87 -3.90 7.88 -2.65
C ASP A 87 -4.29 9.13 -1.84
N GLY A 88 -3.37 10.09 -1.74
CA GLY A 88 -3.50 11.35 -1.02
C GLY A 88 -3.17 11.26 0.48
N LYS A 89 -2.89 10.07 1.02
CA LYS A 89 -2.58 9.87 2.44
C LYS A 89 -1.07 9.91 2.67
N PRO A 90 -0.63 10.27 3.88
CA PRO A 90 0.78 10.27 4.19
C PRO A 90 1.33 8.85 4.33
N ASP A 91 2.39 8.52 3.59
CA ASP A 91 3.26 7.36 3.87
C ASP A 91 4.23 7.65 5.00
N ILE A 92 4.62 8.92 5.16
CA ILE A 92 5.46 9.38 6.28
C ILE A 92 4.77 10.54 6.96
N THR A 93 4.47 10.39 8.25
CA THR A 93 3.93 11.48 9.06
C THR A 93 5.03 12.25 9.75
N TYR A 94 4.87 13.57 9.80
CA TYR A 94 5.74 14.47 10.55
C TYR A 94 5.07 14.89 11.86
N ASN A 95 5.66 14.49 12.98
CA ASN A 95 5.18 14.88 14.29
C ASN A 95 6.03 16.03 14.86
N ASN A 96 5.39 17.18 15.04
CA ASN A 96 5.95 18.37 15.72
C ASN A 96 5.38 18.59 17.13
N SER A 97 4.54 17.68 17.62
CA SER A 97 3.87 17.78 18.92
C SER A 97 4.78 17.45 20.09
N THR A 98 5.92 16.80 19.83
CA THR A 98 6.96 16.50 20.81
C THR A 98 8.20 17.37 20.58
N PRO A 99 9.02 17.63 21.63
CA PRO A 99 10.27 18.38 21.49
C PRO A 99 11.25 17.74 20.50
N THR A 100 11.17 16.42 20.35
CA THR A 100 11.85 15.66 19.31
C THR A 100 10.96 15.63 18.08
N ARG A 101 11.42 16.26 16.99
CA ARG A 101 10.83 16.07 15.67
C ARG A 101 11.03 14.61 15.27
N SER A 102 9.97 13.95 14.82
CA SER A 102 10.07 12.56 14.38
C SER A 102 9.28 12.33 13.10
N TYR A 103 9.88 11.58 12.19
CA TYR A 103 9.22 11.01 11.02
C TYR A 103 8.82 9.58 11.35
N GLN A 104 7.61 9.17 10.94
CA GLN A 104 7.11 7.82 11.17
C GLN A 104 6.48 7.29 9.89
N ILE A 105 6.82 6.04 9.53
CA ILE A 105 6.18 5.36 8.41
C ILE A 105 4.77 4.95 8.82
N GLU A 106 3.79 5.33 8.01
CA GLU A 106 2.44 4.80 8.06
C GLU A 106 2.37 3.56 7.18
N HIS A 107 1.93 2.44 7.74
CA HIS A 107 2.09 1.14 7.09
C HIS A 107 1.25 0.97 5.82
N THR A 108 1.99 0.77 4.73
CA THR A 108 1.74 0.05 3.47
C THR A 108 0.31 -0.02 2.95
N GLU A 109 0.10 0.79 1.91
CA GLU A 109 -1.00 0.66 0.97
C GLU A 109 -0.84 -0.58 0.06
N TYR A 110 -1.97 -1.13 -0.37
CA TYR A 110 -1.98 -1.93 -1.57
C TYR A 110 -2.05 -1.00 -2.77
N TRP A 111 -1.12 -1.20 -3.70
CA TRP A 111 -1.20 -0.58 -5.00
C TRP A 111 -0.97 -1.61 -6.11
N GLU A 112 -1.54 -1.32 -7.27
CA GLU A 112 -1.42 -2.12 -8.47
C GLU A 112 -0.09 -1.78 -9.17
N CYS A 113 0.95 -2.55 -8.84
CA CYS A 113 2.30 -2.28 -9.30
C CYS A 113 2.61 -2.75 -10.73
N GLY A 114 1.62 -3.30 -11.43
CA GLY A 114 1.72 -3.94 -12.75
C GLY A 114 2.19 -5.40 -12.73
N PHE A 115 2.72 -5.89 -11.60
CA PHE A 115 3.32 -7.23 -11.52
C PHE A 115 2.60 -8.20 -10.57
N ARG A 116 1.52 -7.80 -9.91
CA ARG A 116 0.77 -8.66 -8.97
C ARG A 116 0.28 -9.93 -9.68
N GLY A 117 0.38 -11.07 -9.01
CA GLY A 117 0.10 -12.41 -9.53
C GLY A 117 1.26 -13.05 -10.31
N ASN A 118 2.23 -12.27 -10.77
CA ASN A 118 3.37 -12.76 -11.57
C ASN A 118 4.73 -12.31 -11.01
N CYS A 119 4.74 -11.55 -9.91
CA CYS A 119 5.96 -10.97 -9.36
C CYS A 119 6.69 -12.01 -8.50
N PRO A 120 7.99 -12.23 -8.73
CA PRO A 120 8.77 -13.20 -7.94
C PRO A 120 9.00 -12.75 -6.49
N MET A 121 8.85 -11.45 -6.20
CA MET A 121 8.96 -10.87 -4.87
C MET A 121 7.58 -10.65 -4.20
N GLU A 122 6.49 -11.12 -4.79
CA GLU A 122 5.15 -10.85 -4.28
C GLU A 122 4.94 -11.42 -2.87
N GLY A 123 4.47 -10.55 -1.96
CA GLY A 123 4.23 -10.93 -0.56
C GLY A 123 5.49 -11.07 0.30
N ARG A 124 6.69 -10.98 -0.29
CA ARG A 124 7.96 -10.86 0.43
C ARG A 124 8.40 -9.40 0.54
N LEU A 125 8.46 -8.71 -0.60
CA LEU A 125 8.87 -7.30 -0.64
C LEU A 125 7.68 -6.36 -0.51
N CYS A 126 6.72 -6.48 -1.43
CA CYS A 126 5.48 -5.72 -1.34
C CYS A 126 4.64 -6.29 -0.19
N ALA A 127 4.32 -5.45 0.79
CA ALA A 127 3.69 -5.92 2.01
C ALA A 127 2.34 -6.59 1.71
N SER A 128 2.02 -7.60 2.53
CA SER A 128 0.69 -8.16 2.60
C SER A 128 -0.25 -7.11 3.19
N ILE A 129 -1.51 -7.02 2.72
CA ILE A 129 -2.44 -6.00 3.24
C ILE A 129 -2.77 -6.32 4.70
N LYS A 130 -2.35 -5.42 5.60
CA LYS A 130 -2.67 -5.52 7.02
C LYS A 130 -4.13 -5.15 7.24
N VAL A 131 -4.85 -6.03 7.92
CA VAL A 131 -6.25 -5.86 8.31
C VAL A 131 -6.40 -6.17 9.79
N LYS A 132 -7.60 -5.92 10.33
CA LYS A 132 -7.88 -5.95 11.78
C LYS A 132 -7.29 -7.16 12.51
N ASN A 133 -7.42 -8.36 11.95
CA ASN A 133 -7.04 -9.62 12.57
C ASN A 133 -5.98 -10.38 11.75
N GLY A 134 -5.04 -9.67 11.11
CA GLY A 134 -3.89 -10.28 10.42
C GLY A 134 -3.63 -9.70 9.04
N TYR A 135 -3.25 -10.54 8.09
CA TYR A 135 -2.91 -10.14 6.72
C TYR A 135 -3.75 -10.88 5.68
N LEU A 136 -4.17 -10.18 4.64
CA LEU A 136 -4.81 -10.82 3.48
C LEU A 136 -3.74 -11.49 2.61
N THR A 137 -4.01 -12.73 2.22
CA THR A 137 -3.22 -13.46 1.22
C THR A 137 -3.51 -12.94 -0.19
N PRO A 138 -2.62 -13.16 -1.18
CA PRO A 138 -2.87 -12.76 -2.57
C PRO A 138 -4.22 -13.24 -3.12
N ARG A 139 -4.61 -14.49 -2.82
CA ARG A 139 -5.90 -15.05 -3.24
C ARG A 139 -7.10 -14.39 -2.54
N GLU A 140 -6.96 -14.03 -1.27
CA GLU A 140 -8.00 -13.30 -0.55
C GLU A 140 -8.14 -11.86 -1.07
N ILE A 141 -7.03 -11.21 -1.44
CA ILE A 141 -7.02 -9.88 -2.08
C ILE A 141 -7.74 -9.93 -3.42
N GLU A 142 -7.40 -10.91 -4.27
CA GLU A 142 -8.03 -11.11 -5.58
C GLU A 142 -9.54 -11.31 -5.45
N ILE A 143 -9.97 -12.16 -4.51
CA ILE A 143 -11.40 -12.41 -4.25
C ILE A 143 -12.09 -11.15 -3.71
N LEU A 144 -11.45 -10.43 -2.78
CA LEU A 144 -12.00 -9.21 -2.21
C LEU A 144 -12.16 -8.11 -3.27
N LYS A 145 -11.22 -8.00 -4.21
CA LYS A 145 -11.30 -7.09 -5.36
C LYS A 145 -12.53 -7.39 -6.21
N LEU A 146 -12.75 -8.65 -6.58
CA LEU A 146 -13.93 -9.06 -7.37
C LEU A 146 -15.25 -8.77 -6.65
N PHE A 147 -15.32 -9.00 -5.33
CA PHE A 147 -16.50 -8.60 -4.56
C PHE A 147 -16.65 -7.08 -4.45
N GLY A 148 -15.53 -6.36 -4.39
CA GLY A 148 -15.48 -4.91 -4.44
C GLY A 148 -16.12 -4.34 -5.70
N ASP A 149 -15.85 -4.99 -6.83
CA ASP A 149 -16.42 -4.70 -8.15
C ASP A 149 -17.90 -5.11 -8.28
N GLY A 150 -18.48 -5.72 -7.25
CA GLY A 150 -19.90 -6.05 -7.18
C GLY A 150 -20.27 -7.43 -7.74
N LEU A 151 -19.28 -8.28 -8.05
CA LEU A 151 -19.54 -9.61 -8.59
C LEU A 151 -20.27 -10.52 -7.58
N LEU A 152 -21.09 -11.40 -8.12
CA LEU A 152 -21.76 -12.48 -7.41
C LEU A 152 -20.84 -13.69 -7.25
N ASP A 153 -21.15 -14.55 -6.28
CA ASP A 153 -20.35 -15.73 -5.93
C ASP A 153 -20.09 -16.64 -7.14
N LYS A 154 -21.07 -16.78 -8.03
CA LYS A 154 -20.92 -17.54 -9.28
C LYS A 154 -19.93 -16.88 -10.22
N GLU A 155 -20.00 -15.56 -10.40
CA GLU A 155 -19.10 -14.81 -11.28
C GLU A 155 -17.67 -14.81 -10.77
N VAL A 156 -17.49 -14.75 -9.43
CA VAL A 156 -16.19 -14.94 -8.77
C VAL A 156 -15.65 -16.34 -9.04
N ALA A 157 -16.48 -17.37 -8.86
CA ALA A 157 -16.09 -18.75 -9.10
C ALA A 157 -15.65 -18.97 -10.56
N ASP A 158 -16.44 -18.45 -11.50
CA ASP A 158 -16.19 -18.54 -12.94
C ASP A 158 -14.89 -17.79 -13.31
N LYS A 159 -14.68 -16.55 -12.82
CA LYS A 159 -13.45 -15.79 -13.08
C LYS A 159 -12.19 -16.45 -12.55
N LEU A 160 -12.29 -17.08 -11.38
CA LEU A 160 -11.14 -17.67 -10.68
C LEU A 160 -10.93 -19.14 -11.03
N ASN A 161 -11.77 -19.70 -11.91
CA ASN A 161 -11.80 -21.11 -12.30
C ASN A 161 -11.81 -22.06 -11.09
N ILE A 162 -12.69 -21.80 -10.11
CA ILE A 162 -12.89 -22.61 -8.91
C ILE A 162 -14.34 -23.06 -8.76
N SER A 163 -14.59 -24.04 -7.90
CA SER A 163 -15.97 -24.42 -7.54
C SER A 163 -16.67 -23.27 -6.80
N ILE A 164 -17.95 -23.04 -7.13
CA ILE A 164 -18.81 -22.11 -6.39
C ILE A 164 -18.87 -22.45 -4.89
N GLY A 165 -18.73 -23.73 -4.53
CA GLY A 165 -18.69 -24.18 -3.13
C GLY A 165 -17.44 -23.74 -2.37
N THR A 166 -16.38 -23.34 -3.06
CA THR A 166 -15.13 -22.86 -2.45
C THR A 166 -15.21 -21.37 -2.07
N VAL A 167 -16.04 -20.59 -2.75
CA VAL A 167 -16.19 -19.14 -2.53
C VAL A 167 -16.62 -18.78 -1.09
N PRO A 168 -17.60 -19.47 -0.46
CA PRO A 168 -17.98 -19.22 0.93
C PRO A 168 -16.83 -19.36 1.93
N SER A 169 -15.91 -20.31 1.71
CA SER A 169 -14.75 -20.50 2.60
C SER A 169 -13.79 -19.31 2.55
N PHE A 170 -13.54 -18.76 1.36
CA PHE A 170 -12.74 -17.54 1.22
C PHE A 170 -13.43 -16.33 1.84
N LYS A 171 -14.73 -16.15 1.62
CA LYS A 171 -15.50 -15.08 2.27
C LYS A 171 -15.38 -15.12 3.78
N LYS A 172 -15.54 -16.31 4.38
CA LYS A 172 -15.44 -16.49 5.83
C LYS A 172 -14.05 -16.05 6.33
N ARG A 173 -12.98 -16.48 5.68
CA ARG A 173 -11.60 -16.08 6.06
C ARG A 173 -11.39 -14.57 5.93
N ILE A 174 -11.86 -13.96 4.84
CA ILE A 174 -11.77 -12.51 4.65
C ILE A 174 -12.53 -11.80 5.78
N GLN A 175 -13.77 -12.20 6.07
CA GLN A 175 -14.57 -11.63 7.16
C GLN A 175 -13.92 -11.77 8.53
N GLU A 176 -13.33 -12.94 8.83
CA GLU A 176 -12.59 -13.18 10.07
C GLU A 176 -11.38 -12.24 10.18
N LYS A 177 -10.64 -12.02 9.09
CA LYS A 177 -9.46 -11.14 9.06
C LYS A 177 -9.81 -9.66 9.10
N THR A 178 -10.88 -9.25 8.44
CA THR A 178 -11.28 -7.84 8.29
C THR A 178 -12.26 -7.37 9.38
N GLY A 179 -12.96 -8.30 10.03
CA GLY A 179 -14.04 -8.00 10.98
C GLY A 179 -15.37 -7.59 10.32
N MET A 180 -15.53 -7.85 9.02
CA MET A 180 -16.73 -7.49 8.26
C MET A 180 -17.89 -8.45 8.52
N VAL A 181 -19.12 -7.92 8.44
CA VAL A 181 -20.32 -8.70 8.74
C VAL A 181 -21.27 -8.76 7.54
N ARG A 182 -21.40 -7.67 6.77
CA ARG A 182 -22.39 -7.54 5.69
C ARG A 182 -21.74 -7.63 4.31
N LYS A 183 -22.54 -8.01 3.30
CA LYS A 183 -22.07 -8.06 1.90
C LYS A 183 -21.61 -6.69 1.38
N THR A 184 -22.28 -5.61 1.79
CA THR A 184 -21.91 -4.23 1.43
C THR A 184 -20.56 -3.80 2.02
N ASP A 185 -20.11 -4.44 3.09
CA ASP A 185 -18.80 -4.14 3.68
C ASP A 185 -17.66 -4.53 2.74
N PHE A 186 -17.85 -5.48 1.81
CA PHE A 186 -16.81 -5.89 0.86
C PHE A 186 -16.45 -4.77 -0.10
N THR A 187 -17.45 -4.10 -0.65
CA THR A 187 -17.23 -2.92 -1.51
C THR A 187 -16.56 -1.79 -0.74
N ARG A 188 -17.02 -1.50 0.47
CA ARG A 188 -16.45 -0.43 1.30
C ARG A 188 -14.98 -0.71 1.62
N ILE A 189 -14.67 -1.91 2.13
CA ILE A 189 -13.30 -2.22 2.52
C ILE A 189 -12.36 -2.32 1.32
N ALA A 190 -12.83 -2.85 0.19
CA ALA A 190 -12.03 -2.95 -1.01
C ALA A 190 -11.63 -1.55 -1.50
N PHE A 191 -12.53 -0.58 -1.36
CA PHE A 191 -12.23 0.83 -1.63
C PHE A 191 -11.26 1.41 -0.59
N GLU A 192 -11.49 1.21 0.71
CA GLU A 192 -10.61 1.70 1.79
C GLU A 192 -9.17 1.15 1.69
N LEU A 193 -9.01 -0.06 1.15
CA LEU A 193 -7.73 -0.74 0.93
C LEU A 193 -7.14 -0.51 -0.47
N ASN A 194 -7.67 0.45 -1.25
CA ASN A 194 -7.21 0.76 -2.61
C ASN A 194 -7.20 -0.44 -3.59
N LEU A 195 -8.03 -1.47 -3.34
CA LEU A 195 -8.16 -2.64 -4.22
C LEU A 195 -8.98 -2.34 -5.47
N ILE A 196 -9.90 -1.38 -5.37
CA ILE A 196 -10.78 -0.90 -6.44
C ILE A 196 -10.75 0.63 -6.44
N GLN A 197 -10.89 1.22 -7.63
CA GLN A 197 -11.01 2.67 -7.81
C GLN A 197 -12.40 3.00 -8.34
N ARG A 198 -13.03 4.05 -7.83
CA ARG A 198 -14.35 4.54 -8.28
C ARG A 198 -14.35 6.04 -8.44
#